data_AF-A0A1Y1K9H6-F1
#
_entry.id   AF-A0A1Y1K9H6-F1
#
_cell.length_a   1.000
_cell.length_b   1.000
_cell.length_c   1.000
_cell.angle_alpha   90.00
_cell.angle_beta   90.00
_cell.angle_gamma   90.00
#
_symmetry.space_group_name_H-M   'P 1'
#
loop_
_entity.id
_entity.type
_entity.pdbx_description
1 polymer ?
#
loop_
_entity_poly.entity_id
_entity_poly.type
_entity_poly.pdbx_seq_one_letter_code
_entity_poly.pdbx_strand_id
1 'polypeptide(L)'
;MYTEVVPTLDCGDEVAEWISNYVLGKPTGLRLGFHDGTHGREIKKYYPKQTARNPLLDNSAAGLYSDLATFHLFTKSSLEDLKAKIPNANITMNNFRPNIVVGGDIVPYSEDDWDWIKIGDVII
;
A
#
# COMPACT_ATOMS: atom_id res chain seq x y z
N MET A 1 7.48 4.39 -14.34
CA MET A 1 6.63 5.58 -14.17
C MET A 1 5.19 5.09 -14.25
N TYR A 2 4.38 5.33 -13.24
CA TYR A 2 2.97 4.92 -13.23
C TYR A 2 2.22 5.68 -14.33
N THR A 3 1.50 4.97 -15.18
CA THR A 3 0.75 5.54 -16.33
C THR A 3 -0.77 5.54 -16.11
N GLU A 4 -1.20 5.01 -14.96
CA GLU A 4 -2.60 4.99 -14.58
C GLU A 4 -3.09 6.40 -14.25
N VAL A 5 -4.25 6.75 -14.81
CA VAL A 5 -4.93 8.01 -14.53
C VAL A 5 -6.02 7.71 -13.50
N VAL A 6 -5.91 8.32 -12.33
CA VAL A 6 -6.85 8.13 -11.22
C VAL A 6 -7.63 9.44 -11.00
N PRO A 7 -8.97 9.45 -11.21
CA PRO A 7 -9.80 10.61 -10.89
C PRO A 7 -9.61 11.05 -9.45
N THR A 8 -9.48 12.36 -9.24
CA THR A 8 -9.06 12.92 -7.97
C THR A 8 -9.78 14.24 -7.75
N LEU A 9 -10.38 14.40 -6.57
CA LEU A 9 -10.95 15.66 -6.12
C LEU A 9 -9.83 16.53 -5.57
N ASP A 10 -9.78 17.77 -6.03
CA ASP A 10 -8.80 18.73 -5.55
C ASP A 10 -9.18 19.27 -4.17
N CYS A 11 -8.26 19.23 -3.21
CA CYS A 11 -8.52 19.69 -1.84
C CYS A 11 -8.45 21.21 -1.64
N GLY A 12 -8.30 21.99 -2.71
CA GLY A 12 -8.32 23.45 -2.69
C GLY A 12 -6.96 24.11 -2.49
N ASP A 13 -6.94 25.43 -2.70
CA ASP A 13 -5.70 26.21 -2.78
C ASP A 13 -5.00 26.39 -1.43
N GLU A 14 -5.75 26.47 -0.32
CA GLU A 14 -5.17 26.57 1.03
C GLU A 14 -4.31 25.34 1.36
N VAL A 15 -4.81 24.14 1.07
CA VAL A 15 -4.09 22.89 1.30
C VAL A 15 -2.91 22.75 0.33
N ALA A 16 -3.09 23.16 -0.92
CA ALA A 16 -2.03 23.14 -1.94
C ALA A 16 -0.87 24.07 -1.57
N GLU A 17 -1.15 25.28 -1.08
CA GLU A 17 -0.14 26.22 -0.60
C GLU A 17 0.58 25.66 0.64
N TRP A 18 -0.18 25.14 1.62
CA TRP A 18 0.40 24.58 2.85
C TRP A 18 1.39 23.45 2.56
N ILE A 19 0.99 22.45 1.75
CA ILE A 19 1.87 21.30 1.45
C ILE A 19 3.04 21.68 0.56
N SER A 20 2.85 22.62 -0.39
CA SER A 20 3.93 23.15 -1.22
C SER A 20 4.98 23.87 -0.36
N ASN A 21 4.54 24.70 0.59
CA ASN A 21 5.44 25.41 1.49
C ASN A 21 6.18 24.43 2.40
N TYR A 22 5.47 23.46 2.98
CA TYR A 22 6.07 22.50 3.91
C TYR A 22 7.10 21.58 3.23
N VAL A 23 6.80 21.06 2.05
CA VAL A 23 7.64 20.05 1.37
C VAL A 23 8.68 20.69 0.43
N LEU A 24 8.30 21.73 -0.31
CA LEU A 24 9.17 22.35 -1.33
C LEU A 24 9.78 23.69 -0.90
N GLY A 25 9.32 24.30 0.21
CA GLY A 25 9.72 25.64 0.62
C GLY A 25 9.25 26.74 -0.33
N LYS A 26 8.17 26.51 -1.08
CA LYS A 26 7.63 27.44 -2.08
C LYS A 26 6.09 27.45 -2.03
N PRO A 27 5.42 28.56 -2.40
CA PRO A 27 3.96 28.68 -2.27
C PRO A 27 3.19 27.78 -3.25
N THR A 28 3.84 27.24 -4.28
CA THR A 28 3.19 26.41 -5.31
C THR A 28 4.09 25.26 -5.75
N GLY A 29 3.48 24.24 -6.36
CA GLY A 29 4.17 23.09 -6.98
C GLY A 29 3.58 21.74 -6.60
N LEU A 30 2.85 21.65 -5.49
CA LEU A 30 2.12 20.47 -5.05
C LEU A 30 0.64 20.79 -4.85
N ARG A 31 -0.21 19.78 -5.05
CA ARG A 31 -1.63 19.81 -4.68
C ARG A 31 -1.98 18.51 -3.98
N LEU A 32 -2.92 18.57 -3.04
CA LEU A 32 -3.43 17.36 -2.38
C LEU A 32 -4.70 16.90 -3.09
N GLY A 33 -4.71 15.63 -3.45
CA GLY A 33 -5.84 14.96 -4.06
C GLY A 33 -6.57 14.05 -3.09
N PHE A 34 -7.89 14.06 -3.14
CA PHE A 34 -8.75 13.14 -2.40
C PHE A 34 -9.53 12.23 -3.35
N HIS A 35 -9.57 10.93 -3.04
CA HIS A 35 -10.37 9.96 -3.76
C HIS A 35 -11.59 9.58 -2.94
N ASP A 36 -12.79 9.93 -3.40
CA ASP A 36 -14.04 9.70 -2.68
C ASP A 36 -14.58 8.26 -2.79
N GLY A 37 -13.96 7.45 -3.64
CA GLY A 37 -14.31 6.03 -3.81
C GLY A 37 -15.45 5.79 -4.80
N THR A 38 -15.91 6.83 -5.51
CA THR A 38 -16.98 6.72 -6.51
C THR A 38 -16.55 5.97 -7.77
N HIS A 39 -15.24 5.84 -8.00
CA HIS A 39 -14.65 5.15 -9.15
C HIS A 39 -13.64 4.10 -8.70
N GLY A 40 -13.73 2.89 -9.26
CA GLY A 40 -12.69 1.87 -9.07
C GLY A 40 -11.48 2.13 -9.98
N ARG A 41 -10.39 1.43 -9.70
CA ARG A 41 -9.19 1.43 -10.55
C ARG A 41 -9.18 0.29 -11.56
N GLU A 42 -8.56 0.51 -12.71
CA GLU A 42 -8.45 -0.48 -13.78
C GLU A 42 -7.10 -1.24 -13.73
N ILE A 43 -6.73 -1.83 -12.59
CA ILE A 43 -5.39 -2.39 -12.41
C ILE A 43 -5.04 -3.50 -13.42
N LYS A 44 -6.01 -4.26 -13.93
CA LYS A 44 -5.78 -5.27 -15.00
C LYS A 44 -5.27 -4.64 -16.30
N LYS A 45 -5.74 -3.42 -16.63
CA LYS A 45 -5.34 -2.67 -17.82
C LYS A 45 -3.95 -2.07 -17.65
N TYR A 46 -3.66 -1.52 -16.48
CA TYR A 46 -2.41 -0.79 -16.23
C TYR A 46 -1.25 -1.68 -15.72
N TYR A 47 -1.54 -2.84 -15.11
CA TYR A 47 -0.54 -3.76 -14.55
C TYR A 47 -0.73 -5.22 -15.03
N PRO A 48 -0.79 -5.47 -16.35
CA PRO A 48 -1.15 -6.79 -16.89
C PRO A 48 -0.16 -7.91 -16.49
N LYS A 49 1.11 -7.58 -16.24
CA LYS A 49 2.12 -8.56 -15.81
C LYS A 49 1.87 -9.05 -14.39
N GLN A 50 1.48 -8.16 -13.49
CA GLN A 50 1.22 -8.44 -12.09
C GLN A 50 -0.07 -9.26 -11.96
N THR A 51 -1.14 -8.82 -12.63
CA THR A 51 -2.42 -9.52 -12.62
C THR A 51 -2.38 -10.87 -13.34
N ALA A 52 -1.42 -11.08 -14.25
CA ALA A 52 -1.18 -12.40 -14.86
C ALA A 52 -0.45 -13.37 -13.91
N ARG A 53 0.36 -12.88 -12.97
CA ARG A 53 1.07 -13.71 -11.98
C ARG A 53 0.18 -14.12 -10.81
N ASN A 54 -0.73 -13.24 -10.41
CA ASN A 54 -1.71 -13.52 -9.37
C ASN A 54 -3.13 -13.23 -9.91
N PRO A 55 -3.89 -14.27 -10.33
CA PRO A 55 -5.24 -14.10 -10.83
C PRO A 55 -6.24 -13.48 -9.84
N LEU A 56 -5.95 -13.55 -8.53
CA LEU A 56 -6.76 -12.92 -7.48
C LEU A 56 -6.54 -11.39 -7.42
N LEU A 57 -5.46 -10.89 -8.03
CA LEU A 57 -5.20 -9.46 -8.16
C LEU A 57 -5.98 -8.90 -9.36
N ASP A 58 -7.22 -8.47 -9.11
CA ASP A 58 -8.07 -7.81 -10.11
C ASP A 58 -8.57 -6.43 -9.67
N ASN A 59 -9.39 -5.79 -10.52
CA ASN A 59 -9.92 -4.45 -10.25
C ASN A 59 -10.70 -4.35 -8.94
N SER A 60 -11.27 -5.45 -8.43
CA SER A 60 -11.96 -5.48 -7.13
C SER A 60 -10.98 -5.53 -5.94
N ALA A 61 -9.76 -6.02 -6.17
CA ALA A 61 -8.69 -6.04 -5.17
C ALA A 61 -7.90 -4.71 -5.11
N ALA A 62 -8.19 -3.76 -6.01
CA ALA A 62 -7.47 -2.49 -6.09
C ALA A 62 -7.86 -1.52 -4.97
N GLY A 63 -6.86 -0.98 -4.26
CA GLY A 63 -7.06 0.16 -3.35
C GLY A 63 -7.12 1.50 -4.11
N LEU A 64 -7.57 2.58 -3.47
CA LEU A 64 -7.81 3.88 -4.14
C LEU A 64 -6.54 4.56 -4.67
N TYR A 65 -5.53 4.74 -3.81
CA TYR A 65 -4.20 5.26 -4.19
C TYR A 65 -3.07 4.31 -3.77
N SER A 66 -3.42 3.11 -3.29
CA SER A 66 -2.46 2.05 -3.00
C SER A 66 -1.72 1.63 -4.28
N ASP A 67 -0.54 1.03 -4.18
CA ASP A 67 0.22 0.64 -5.37
C ASP A 67 -0.55 -0.38 -6.24
N LEU A 68 -0.79 -1.59 -5.69
CA LEU A 68 -1.46 -2.69 -6.39
C LEU A 68 -2.66 -3.26 -5.65
N ALA A 69 -2.53 -3.55 -4.35
CA ALA A 69 -3.55 -4.23 -3.56
C ALA A 69 -4.16 -3.32 -2.48
N THR A 70 -5.36 -3.68 -2.02
CA THR A 70 -6.09 -2.95 -0.96
C THR A 70 -5.42 -3.10 0.41
N PHE A 71 -4.88 -4.28 0.69
CA PHE A 71 -4.20 -4.57 1.96
C PHE A 71 -2.78 -5.08 1.72
N HIS A 72 -1.89 -4.69 2.61
CA HIS A 72 -0.56 -5.25 2.76
C HIS A 72 -0.45 -5.88 4.15
N LEU A 73 -0.17 -7.17 4.18
CA LEU A 73 0.03 -7.94 5.41
C LEU A 73 1.53 -8.22 5.61
N PHE A 74 1.98 -8.23 6.85
CA PHE A 74 3.35 -8.56 7.20
C PHE A 74 3.42 -9.24 8.57
N THR A 75 4.25 -10.27 8.74
CA THR A 75 4.41 -10.92 10.06
C THR A 75 5.55 -10.32 10.88
N LYS A 76 5.41 -10.31 12.20
CA LYS A 76 6.49 -9.89 13.10
C LYS A 76 7.71 -10.81 12.98
N SER A 77 7.51 -12.10 12.75
CA SER A 77 8.60 -13.07 12.60
C SER A 77 9.42 -12.82 11.33
N SER A 78 8.79 -12.48 10.20
CA SER A 78 9.51 -12.04 8.98
C SER A 78 10.36 -10.79 9.21
N LEU A 79 9.86 -9.83 10.00
CA LEU A 79 10.61 -8.61 10.33
C LEU A 79 11.83 -8.94 11.19
N GLU A 80 11.67 -9.78 12.22
CA GLU A 80 12.78 -10.15 13.10
C GLU A 80 13.85 -10.98 12.39
N ASP A 81 13.45 -11.91 11.51
CA ASP A 81 14.40 -12.66 10.68
C ASP A 81 15.18 -11.73 9.73
N LEU A 82 14.48 -10.76 9.10
CA LEU A 82 15.13 -9.75 8.27
C LEU A 82 16.11 -8.87 9.07
N LYS A 83 15.74 -8.45 10.29
CA LYS A 83 16.61 -7.66 11.17
C LYS A 83 17.87 -8.46 11.55
N ALA A 84 17.74 -9.76 11.81
CA ALA A 84 18.89 -10.62 12.11
C ALA A 84 19.89 -10.70 10.92
N LYS A 85 19.39 -10.64 9.69
CA LYS A 85 20.22 -10.62 8.47
C LYS A 85 20.92 -9.28 8.23
N ILE A 86 20.42 -8.17 8.80
CA ILE A 86 20.95 -6.82 8.59
C ILE A 86 21.10 -6.10 9.94
N PRO A 87 22.01 -6.57 10.81
CA PRO A 87 22.05 -6.18 12.22
C PRO A 87 22.35 -4.69 12.46
N ASN A 88 22.96 -4.02 11.48
CA ASN A 88 23.33 -2.60 11.59
C ASN A 88 22.24 -1.66 11.06
N ALA A 89 21.16 -2.17 10.48
CA ALA A 89 20.07 -1.37 9.96
C ALA A 89 18.96 -1.23 11.01
N ASN A 90 18.50 0.00 11.24
CA ASN A 90 17.31 0.24 12.05
C ASN A 90 16.05 -0.01 11.20
N ILE A 91 15.72 -1.28 11.00
CA ILE A 91 14.56 -1.70 10.22
C ILE A 91 13.36 -1.82 11.17
N THR A 92 12.30 -1.09 10.85
CA THR A 92 11.03 -1.08 11.58
C THR A 92 9.90 -1.49 10.65
N MET A 93 8.76 -1.88 11.22
CA MET A 93 7.58 -2.22 10.43
C MET A 93 7.09 -1.06 9.55
N ASN A 94 7.31 0.19 10.00
CA ASN A 94 6.95 1.39 9.24
C ASN A 94 7.72 1.52 7.92
N ASN A 95 8.89 0.88 7.78
CA ASN A 95 9.60 0.86 6.50
C ASN A 95 8.84 0.09 5.40
N PHE A 96 8.01 -0.89 5.79
CA PHE A 96 7.20 -1.71 4.87
C PHE A 96 5.76 -1.20 4.72
N ARG A 97 5.29 -0.39 5.67
CA ARG A 97 3.96 0.24 5.68
C ARG A 97 2.79 -0.77 5.51
N PRO A 98 2.76 -1.90 6.25
CA PRO A 98 1.63 -2.82 6.17
C PRO A 98 0.38 -2.21 6.80
N ASN A 99 -0.78 -2.66 6.35
CA ASN A 99 -2.06 -2.39 6.99
C ASN A 99 -2.33 -3.37 8.14
N ILE A 100 -1.90 -4.63 7.98
CA ILE A 100 -2.13 -5.71 8.94
C ILE A 100 -0.78 -6.27 9.38
N VAL A 101 -0.55 -6.29 10.69
CA VAL A 101 0.63 -6.90 11.29
C VAL A 101 0.23 -8.10 12.13
N VAL A 102 0.68 -9.29 11.73
CA VAL A 102 0.38 -10.53 12.46
C VAL A 102 1.56 -10.88 13.36
N GLY A 103 1.27 -11.15 14.64
CA GLY A 103 2.26 -11.63 15.61
C GLY A 103 1.92 -13.03 16.09
N GLY A 104 2.85 -13.63 16.83
CA GLY A 104 2.72 -14.98 17.37
C GLY A 104 3.93 -15.83 17.03
N ASP A 105 3.85 -17.12 17.39
CA ASP A 105 4.83 -18.12 17.00
C ASP A 105 4.53 -18.58 15.57
N ILE A 106 5.11 -17.87 14.61
CA ILE A 106 4.86 -18.03 13.18
C ILE A 106 6.21 -18.19 12.49
N VAL A 107 6.34 -19.18 11.63
CA VAL A 107 7.53 -19.37 10.80
C VAL A 107 7.75 -18.12 9.93
N PRO A 108 8.94 -17.50 9.93
CA PRO A 108 9.21 -16.34 9.08
C PRO A 108 8.85 -16.61 7.62
N TYR A 109 8.22 -15.64 6.98
CA TYR A 109 7.76 -15.64 5.58
C TYR A 109 6.62 -16.60 5.25
N SER A 110 6.06 -17.32 6.24
CA SER A 110 4.93 -18.20 5.98
C SER A 110 3.67 -17.45 5.50
N GLU A 111 3.59 -16.13 5.69
CA GLU A 111 2.53 -15.31 5.09
C GLU A 111 2.49 -15.34 3.56
N ASP A 112 3.60 -15.66 2.90
CA ASP A 112 3.66 -15.75 1.44
C ASP A 112 2.84 -16.93 0.90
N ASP A 113 2.60 -17.95 1.74
CA ASP A 113 1.86 -19.17 1.41
C ASP A 113 0.40 -19.13 1.90
N TRP A 114 -0.05 -18.03 2.50
CA TRP A 114 -1.42 -17.91 2.99
C TRP A 114 -2.38 -17.48 1.88
N ASP A 115 -3.19 -18.42 1.40
CA ASP A 115 -4.25 -18.11 0.43
C ASP A 115 -5.38 -17.27 1.04
N TRP A 116 -5.69 -17.51 2.33
CA TRP A 116 -6.77 -16.86 3.05
C TRP A 116 -6.41 -16.70 4.52
N ILE A 117 -6.87 -15.59 5.11
CA ILE A 117 -6.80 -15.37 6.55
C ILE A 117 -8.18 -15.04 7.10
N LYS A 118 -8.46 -15.48 8.33
CA LYS A 118 -9.69 -15.13 9.04
C LYS A 118 -9.36 -14.28 10.27
N ILE A 119 -9.88 -13.05 10.31
CA ILE A 119 -9.74 -12.13 11.44
C ILE A 119 -11.15 -11.84 11.98
N GLY A 120 -11.46 -12.40 13.15
CA GLY A 120 -12.82 -12.37 13.69
C GLY A 120 -13.79 -13.05 12.73
N ASP A 121 -14.78 -12.32 12.23
CA ASP A 121 -15.77 -12.81 11.26
C ASP A 121 -15.44 -12.48 9.79
N VAL A 122 -14.32 -11.77 9.55
CA VAL A 122 -13.89 -11.36 8.21
C VAL A 122 -12.89 -12.37 7.65
N ILE A 123 -13.08 -12.75 6.38
CA ILE A 123 -12.11 -13.53 5.61
C ILE A 123 -11.50 -12.58 4.57
N ILE A 124 -10.17 -12.55 4.52
CA ILE A 124 -9.37 -11.79 3.55
C ILE A 124 -8.61 -12.79 2.69
#